data_AF-A0A7X1PBI3-F1
#
_entry.id   AF-A0A7X1PBI3-F1
#
_cell.length_a   1.000
_cell.length_b   1.000
_cell.length_c   1.000
_cell.angle_alpha   90.00
_cell.angle_beta   90.00
_cell.angle_gamma   90.00
#
_symmetry.space_group_name_H-M   'P 1'
#
loop_
_entity.id
_entity.type
_entity.pdbx_description
1 polymer ?
#
loop_
_entity_poly.entity_id
_entity_poly.type
_entity_poly.pdbx_seq_one_letter_code
_entity_poly.pdbx_strand_id
1 'polypeptide(L)'
;MFAYIAEVDSVRAGRTIQRIRDAVLILEDHPFIGRPAEEGRRELVMGRRSEAYVALYRWLLTDDTVLILAIWNSKEAGYFDV
;
A
#
# COMPACT_ATOMS: atom_id res chain seq x y z
N MET A 1 4.35 -2.26 -14.67
CA MET A 1 5.43 -1.82 -15.58
C MET A 1 5.93 -0.47 -15.07
N PHE A 2 7.02 -0.49 -14.31
CA PHE A 2 7.50 0.65 -13.52
C PHE A 2 8.14 1.70 -14.42
N ALA A 3 7.60 2.92 -14.44
CA ALA A 3 8.29 4.06 -14.99
C ALA A 3 8.06 5.29 -14.10
N TYR A 4 9.19 5.82 -13.62
CA TYR A 4 9.47 7.25 -13.51
C TYR A 4 9.06 8.00 -12.23
N ILE A 5 9.88 7.89 -11.18
CA ILE A 5 10.15 9.00 -10.23
C ILE A 5 11.60 8.94 -9.70
N ALA A 6 12.59 8.70 -10.58
CA ALA A 6 14.00 8.66 -10.14
C ALA A 6 14.71 10.03 -10.26
N GLU A 7 14.10 11.03 -10.91
CA GLU A 7 14.79 12.29 -11.23
C GLU A 7 14.31 13.50 -10.41
N VAL A 8 13.40 13.28 -9.46
CA VAL A 8 12.94 14.33 -8.53
C VAL A 8 13.19 13.84 -7.10
N ASP A 9 14.37 14.19 -6.58
CA ASP A 9 14.73 14.13 -5.17
C ASP A 9 14.78 12.71 -4.56
N SER A 10 15.92 12.03 -4.77
CA SER A 10 16.22 10.66 -4.32
C SER A 10 16.03 10.45 -2.81
N VAL A 11 16.19 11.49 -2.00
CA VAL A 11 15.96 11.45 -0.54
C VAL A 11 14.47 11.30 -0.22
N ARG A 12 13.61 12.01 -0.96
CA ARG A 12 12.15 11.88 -0.83
C ARG A 12 11.68 10.52 -1.30
N ALA A 13 12.17 10.05 -2.44
CA ALA A 13 11.87 8.71 -2.95
C ALA A 13 12.26 7.61 -1.95
N GLY A 14 13.47 7.69 -1.37
CA GLY A 14 13.92 6.75 -0.34
C GLY A 14 13.03 6.75 0.90
N ARG A 15 12.64 7.94 1.38
CA ARG A 15 11.74 8.07 2.55
C ARG A 15 10.36 7.48 2.28
N THR A 16 9.82 7.67 1.09
CA THR A 16 8.54 7.09 0.68
C THR A 16 8.61 5.57 0.66
N ILE A 17 9.67 4.99 0.08
CA ILE A 17 9.86 3.54 0.05
C ILE A 17 9.94 2.96 1.46
N GLN A 18 10.70 3.61 2.36
CA GLN A 18 10.79 3.16 3.76
C GLN A 18 9.42 3.18 4.45
N ARG A 19 8.63 4.25 4.28
CA ARG A 19 7.29 4.34 4.87
C ARG A 19 6.34 3.27 4.35
N ILE A 20 6.37 2.99 3.05
CA ILE A 20 5.57 1.92 2.44
C ILE A 20 6.00 0.57 3.00
N ARG A 21 7.31 0.31 3.08
CA ARG A 21 7.86 -0.92 3.65
C ARG A 21 7.39 -1.13 5.10
N ASP A 22 7.61 -0.14 5.96
CA ASP A 22 7.23 -0.23 7.37
C ASP A 22 5.73 -0.46 7.54
N ALA A 23 4.92 0.21 6.72
CA ALA A 23 3.47 0.05 6.77
C ALA A 23 2.99 -1.30 6.20
N VAL A 24 3.71 -1.93 5.26
CA VAL A 24 3.37 -3.26 4.76
C VAL A 24 3.80 -4.35 5.74
N LEU A 25 4.93 -4.17 6.45
CA LEU A 25 5.43 -5.16 7.43
C LEU A 25 4.45 -5.43 8.57
N ILE A 26 3.61 -4.46 8.96
CA ILE A 26 2.56 -4.69 9.97
C ILE A 26 1.55 -5.79 9.55
N LEU A 27 1.43 -6.07 8.25
CA LEU A 27 0.51 -7.07 7.75
C LEU A 27 0.97 -8.50 8.07
N GLU A 28 2.25 -8.70 8.42
CA GLU A 28 2.75 -9.99 8.90
C GLU A 28 2.00 -10.43 10.16
N ASP A 29 1.87 -9.54 11.14
CA ASP A 29 1.18 -9.84 12.40
C ASP A 29 -0.33 -9.58 12.34
N HIS A 30 -0.75 -8.67 11.45
CA HIS A 30 -2.11 -8.12 11.45
C HIS A 30 -2.74 -8.07 10.04
N PRO A 31 -2.96 -9.21 9.37
CA PRO A 31 -3.46 -9.27 7.99
C PRO A 31 -4.91 -8.80 7.82
N PHE A 32 -5.64 -8.52 8.91
CA PHE A 32 -7.03 -8.12 8.88
C PHE A 32 -7.27 -6.61 8.98
N ILE A 33 -6.23 -5.81 9.23
CA ILE A 33 -6.38 -4.35 9.47
C ILE A 33 -6.79 -3.58 8.21
N GLY A 34 -6.61 -4.18 7.03
CA GLY A 34 -7.02 -3.58 5.77
C GLY A 34 -8.53 -3.67 5.60
N ARG A 35 -9.08 -2.64 4.95
CA ARG A 35 -10.51 -2.57 4.61
C ARG A 35 -10.85 -3.71 3.63
N PRO A 36 -11.93 -4.47 3.85
CA PRO A 36 -12.38 -5.48 2.90
C PRO A 36 -12.65 -4.87 1.53
N ALA A 37 -12.23 -5.55 0.48
CA ALA A 37 -12.53 -5.25 -0.91
C ALA A 37 -13.11 -6.52 -1.59
N GLU A 38 -13.45 -6.40 -2.86
CA GLU A 38 -13.99 -7.53 -3.63
C GLU A 38 -13.01 -8.70 -3.76
N GLU A 39 -13.53 -9.90 -4.01
CA GLU A 39 -12.75 -11.12 -4.25
C GLU A 39 -11.77 -11.49 -3.12
N GLY A 40 -12.15 -11.25 -1.87
CA GLY A 40 -11.31 -11.55 -0.70
C GLY A 40 -10.03 -10.72 -0.63
N ARG A 41 -9.97 -9.62 -1.36
CA ARG A 41 -8.87 -8.65 -1.30
C ARG A 41 -9.10 -7.67 -0.15
N ARG A 42 -8.04 -6.95 0.21
CA ARG A 42 -8.05 -5.93 1.26
C ARG A 42 -7.21 -4.74 0.84
N GLU A 43 -7.62 -3.57 1.32
CA GLU A 43 -6.91 -2.32 1.10
C GLU A 43 -6.31 -1.81 2.41
N LEU A 44 -4.99 -1.64 2.42
CA LEU A 44 -4.29 -0.91 3.48
C LEU A 44 -4.03 0.51 3.01
N VAL A 45 -4.64 1.49 3.69
CA VAL A 45 -4.37 2.90 3.46
C VAL A 45 -3.24 3.35 4.39
N MET A 46 -2.16 3.86 3.81
CA MET A 46 -0.92 4.22 4.49
C MET A 46 -0.67 5.72 4.34
N GLY A 47 -0.63 6.46 5.44
CA GLY A 47 -0.39 7.91 5.43
C GLY A 47 -1.65 8.74 5.69
N ARG A 48 -1.57 10.07 5.47
CA ARG A 48 -2.66 11.02 5.70
C ARG A 48 -2.86 11.92 4.48
N ARG A 49 -4.12 12.18 4.13
CA ARG A 49 -4.55 13.16 3.11
C ARG A 49 -3.90 12.91 1.74
N SER A 50 -3.27 13.93 1.15
CA SER A 50 -2.80 13.96 -0.24
C SER A 50 -1.51 13.18 -0.50
N GLU A 51 -0.89 12.60 0.53
CA GLU A 51 0.32 11.78 0.42
C GLU A 51 0.06 10.33 0.85
N ALA A 52 -1.21 9.91 0.91
CA ALA A 52 -1.53 8.54 1.25
C ALA A 52 -1.21 7.60 0.08
N TYR A 53 -0.84 6.37 0.43
CA TYR A 53 -0.67 5.25 -0.49
C TYR A 53 -1.66 4.17 -0.13
N VAL A 54 -2.12 3.42 -1.13
CA VAL A 54 -3.01 2.27 -0.93
C VAL A 54 -2.27 1.03 -1.40
N ALA A 55 -2.20 0.02 -0.53
CA ALA A 55 -1.76 -1.31 -0.90
C ALA A 55 -2.98 -2.23 -1.00
N LEU A 56 -3.21 -2.80 -2.18
CA LEU A 56 -4.15 -3.89 -2.37
C LEU A 56 -3.42 -5.19 -2.09
N TYR A 57 -3.98 -6.01 -1.21
CA TYR A 57 -3.38 -7.27 -0.82
C TYR A 57 -4.42 -8.36 -0.62
N ARG A 58 -3.93 -9.58 -0.51
CA ARG A 58 -4.70 -10.76 -0.11
C ARG A 58 -3.91 -11.53 0.93
N TRP A 59 -4.58 -11.99 1.99
CA TRP A 59 -4.00 -12.92 2.94
C TRP A 59 -4.32 -14.35 2.51
N LEU A 60 -3.27 -15.13 2.26
CA LEU A 60 -3.34 -16.52 1.86
C LEU A 60 -3.23 -17.38 3.12
N LEU A 61 -4.38 -17.77 3.67
CA LEU A 61 -4.51 -18.59 4.87
C LEU A 61 -3.65 -19.85 4.87
N THR A 62 -3.50 -20.48 3.71
CA THR A 62 -2.76 -21.74 3.53
C THR A 62 -1.27 -21.60 3.77
N ASP A 63 -0.72 -20.44 3.41
CA ASP A 63 0.72 -20.17 3.40
C ASP A 63 1.10 -19.13 4.46
N ASP A 64 0.14 -18.70 5.28
CA ASP A 64 0.21 -17.57 6.20
C ASP A 64 0.95 -16.35 5.61
N THR A 65 0.60 -16.05 4.35
CA THR A 65 1.35 -15.10 3.53
C THR A 65 0.46 -13.96 3.10
N VAL A 66 0.95 -12.74 3.24
CA VAL A 66 0.31 -11.55 2.67
C VAL A 66 0.90 -11.26 1.30
N LEU A 67 0.08 -11.42 0.26
CA LEU A 67 0.45 -11.09 -1.11
C LEU A 67 0.04 -9.65 -1.44
N ILE A 68 1.02 -8.78 -1.65
CA ILE A 68 0.79 -7.42 -2.16
C ILE A 68 0.57 -7.49 -3.67
N LEU A 69 -0.63 -7.10 -4.10
CA LEU A 69 -1.05 -7.17 -5.50
C LEU A 69 -0.67 -5.89 -6.26
N ALA A 70 -0.83 -4.74 -5.61
CA ALA A 70 -0.48 -3.44 -6.17
C ALA A 70 -0.33 -2.38 -5.06
N ILE A 71 0.46 -1.35 -5.35
CA ILE A 71 0.61 -0.15 -4.51
C ILE A 71 0.47 1.07 -5.41
N TRP A 72 -0.37 2.02 -5.03
CA TRP A 72 -0.58 3.25 -5.78
C TRP A 72 -0.83 4.44 -4.85
N ASN A 73 -0.67 5.67 -5.36
CA ASN A 73 -0.95 6.86 -4.59
C ASN A 73 -2.47 7.06 -4.46
N SER A 74 -2.98 7.49 -3.30
CA SER A 74 -4.41 7.68 -3.06
C SER A 74 -5.07 8.67 -4.02
N LYS A 75 -4.29 9.61 -4.58
CA LYS A 75 -4.77 10.51 -5.64
C LYS A 75 -5.11 9.78 -6.94
N GLU A 76 -4.32 8.76 -7.29
CA GLU A 76 -4.52 7.91 -8.46
C GLU A 76 -5.62 6.85 -8.20
N ALA A 77 -5.92 6.59 -6.92
CA ALA A 77 -6.96 5.67 -6.46
C ALA A 77 -8.40 6.20 -6.58
N GLY A 78 -8.57 7.50 -6.84
CA GLY A 78 -9.86 8.16 -6.69
C GLY A 78 -10.30 8.38 -5.23
N TYR A 79 -9.39 8.26 -4.24
CA TYR A 79 -9.64 8.66 -2.85
C TYR A 79 -9.56 10.20 -2.74
N PHE A 80 -10.50 10.89 -3.36
CA PHE A 80 -10.82 12.29 -3.06
C PHE A 80 -12.29 12.36 -2.61
N ASP A 81 -12.49 12.88 -1.40
CA ASP A 81 -13.75 13.05 -0.65
C ASP A 81 -14.49 11.80 -0.15
N VAL A 82 -14.31 11.55 1.16
CA VAL A 82 -15.41 11.33 2.11
C VAL A 82 -15.26 12.29 3.28
#